data_AF-A0A1H5D1M9-F1
#
_entry.id   AF-A0A1H5D1M9-F1
#
_cell.length_a   1.000
_cell.length_b   1.000
_cell.length_c   1.000
_cell.angle_alpha   90.00
_cell.angle_beta   90.00
_cell.angle_gamma   90.00
#
_symmetry.space_group_name_H-M   'P 1'
#
loop_
_entity.id
_entity.type
_entity.pdbx_description
1 polymer ?
#
loop_
_entity_poly.entity_id
_entity_poly.type
_entity_poly.pdbx_seq_one_letter_code
_entity_poly.pdbx_strand_id
1 'polypeptide(L)'
;MTSLNTVVTWVDARERLPGSGTPVAAAITGRYPAEDATEPDPPPTGEEFWLVRPMVFTTRHWSEDGTEHRDCFVDSDGVVRLPYGLTSDETVTHWAELPTLPGGRTHGVLGKDVEPALRNAWSARPLP
;
A
#
# COMPACT_ATOMS: atom_id res chain seq x y z
N MET A 1 28.37 -20.65 -6.52
CA MET A 1 26.98 -20.40 -6.09
C MET A 1 26.60 -19.02 -6.58
N THR A 2 25.51 -18.88 -7.34
CA THR A 2 25.02 -17.56 -7.79
C THR A 2 24.33 -16.87 -6.63
N SER A 3 24.74 -15.63 -6.32
CA SER A 3 24.03 -14.78 -5.35
C SER A 3 22.66 -14.43 -5.94
N LEU A 4 21.58 -14.80 -5.24
CA LEU A 4 20.19 -14.55 -5.64
C LEU A 4 19.62 -13.25 -5.04
N ASN A 5 20.49 -12.36 -4.57
CA ASN A 5 20.08 -11.13 -3.91
C ASN A 5 19.75 -10.07 -4.96
N THR A 6 18.66 -9.33 -4.74
CA THR A 6 18.29 -8.17 -5.54
C THR A 6 18.40 -6.90 -4.71
N VAL A 7 18.88 -5.82 -5.31
CA VAL A 7 18.96 -4.51 -4.67
C VAL A 7 17.70 -3.74 -5.01
N VAL A 8 17.03 -3.23 -3.98
CA VAL A 8 15.78 -2.47 -4.13
C VAL A 8 16.03 -1.04 -3.67
N THR A 9 15.50 -0.07 -4.42
CA THR A 9 15.59 1.35 -4.05
C THR A 9 14.31 1.77 -3.35
N TRP A 10 14.46 2.27 -2.12
CA TRP A 10 13.37 2.89 -1.38
C TRP A 10 13.30 4.37 -1.71
N VAL A 11 12.08 4.86 -1.93
CA VAL A 11 11.79 6.21 -2.40
C VAL A 11 10.85 6.85 -1.40
N ASP A 12 11.19 8.04 -0.89
CA ASP A 12 10.30 8.80 -0.01
C ASP A 12 9.01 9.14 -0.78
N ALA A 13 7.86 8.79 -0.20
CA ALA A 13 6.55 8.98 -0.83
C ALA A 13 6.20 10.46 -1.06
N ARG A 14 6.86 11.39 -0.36
CA ARG A 14 6.71 12.84 -0.54
C ARG A 14 7.56 13.37 -1.69
N GLU A 15 8.67 12.72 -2.00
CA GLU A 15 9.58 13.14 -3.07
C GLU A 15 9.08 12.65 -4.44
N ARG A 16 8.55 11.42 -4.48
CA ARG A 16 8.06 10.82 -5.73
C ARG A 16 7.04 9.74 -5.43
N LEU A 17 5.98 9.70 -6.24
CA LEU A 17 4.95 8.66 -6.20
C LEU A 17 5.17 7.62 -7.33
N PRO A 18 4.67 6.38 -7.15
CA PRO A 18 4.64 5.39 -8.23
C PRO A 18 3.71 5.79 -9.38
N GLY A 19 3.75 5.03 -10.48
CA GLY A 19 2.71 5.13 -11.51
C GLY A 19 1.38 4.53 -11.02
N SER A 20 0.24 5.06 -11.46
CA SER A 20 -1.08 4.51 -11.10
C SER A 20 -1.21 3.04 -11.51
N GLY A 21 -1.72 2.21 -10.60
CA GLY A 21 -1.84 0.77 -10.77
C GLY A 21 -0.54 -0.01 -10.48
N THR A 22 0.54 0.66 -10.07
CA THR A 22 1.81 -0.01 -9.80
C THR A 22 1.75 -0.71 -8.43
N PRO A 23 2.02 -2.02 -8.37
CA PRO A 23 2.21 -2.71 -7.10
C PRO A 23 3.59 -2.38 -6.52
N VAL A 24 3.63 -2.07 -5.23
CA VAL A 24 4.83 -1.64 -4.50
C VAL A 24 4.94 -2.35 -3.17
N ALA A 25 6.15 -2.43 -2.63
CA ALA A 25 6.35 -2.61 -1.20
C ALA A 25 6.29 -1.23 -0.55
N ALA A 26 5.31 -0.99 0.32
CA ALA A 26 5.12 0.28 1.02
C ALA A 26 5.55 0.15 2.48
N ALA A 27 6.41 1.07 2.95
CA ALA A 27 6.79 1.22 4.33
C ALA A 27 5.78 2.14 5.03
N ILE A 28 5.07 1.60 6.01
CA ILE A 28 3.96 2.23 6.73
C ILE A 28 4.38 2.48 8.17
N THR A 29 3.98 3.62 8.70
CA THR A 29 4.03 3.91 10.14
C THR A 29 2.66 4.36 10.64
N GLY A 30 2.38 4.05 11.90
CA GLY A 30 1.15 4.40 12.60
C GLY A 30 1.27 4.05 14.07
N ARG A 31 0.13 4.05 14.77
CA ARG A 31 0.05 3.66 16.18
C ARG A 31 -1.02 2.59 16.35
N TYR A 32 -0.71 1.56 17.13
CA TYR A 32 -1.74 0.62 17.55
C TYR A 32 -2.80 1.35 18.39
N PRO A 33 -4.07 0.93 18.34
CA PRO A 33 -5.06 1.39 19.28
C PRO A 33 -4.55 1.16 20.71
N ALA A 34 -4.80 2.11 21.61
CA ALA A 34 -4.53 1.85 23.03
C ALA A 34 -5.39 0.66 23.47
N GLU A 35 -4.79 -0.31 24.15
CA GLU A 35 -5.56 -1.39 24.76
C GLU A 35 -6.51 -0.82 25.82
N ASP A 36 -7.72 -1.38 25.93
CA ASP A 36 -8.75 -0.90 26.85
C ASP A 36 -8.19 -0.76 28.27
N ALA A 37 -8.47 0.39 28.89
CA ALA A 37 -7.93 0.90 30.15
C ALA A 37 -8.31 0.08 31.41
N THR A 38 -8.09 -1.22 31.40
CA THR A 38 -8.24 -2.11 32.57
C THR A 38 -7.00 -2.03 33.47
N GLU A 39 -5.89 -1.49 32.98
CA GLU A 39 -4.68 -1.24 33.78
C GLU A 39 -4.74 0.14 34.46
N PRO A 40 -4.27 0.25 35.72
CA PRO A 40 -4.35 1.50 36.51
C PRO A 40 -3.42 2.64 36.04
N ASP A 41 -2.72 2.48 34.92
CA ASP A 41 -1.93 3.52 34.23
C ASP A 41 -1.76 3.11 32.75
N PRO A 42 -2.80 3.27 31.91
CA PRO A 42 -2.68 2.89 30.50
C PRO A 42 -1.62 3.77 29.84
N PRO A 43 -0.68 3.21 29.05
CA PRO A 43 0.36 3.98 28.42
C PRO A 43 -0.26 5.10 27.57
N PRO A 44 0.17 6.36 27.75
CA PRO A 44 -0.39 7.47 27.00
C PRO A 44 0.05 7.30 25.55
N THR A 45 -0.91 7.10 24.65
CA THR A 45 -0.76 6.87 23.20
C THR A 45 -0.22 5.48 22.85
N GLY A 46 -0.95 4.73 22.03
CA GLY A 46 -0.57 3.37 21.64
C GLY A 46 0.78 3.29 20.94
N GLU A 47 1.38 2.10 20.98
CA GLU A 47 2.74 1.80 20.49
C GLU A 47 2.87 2.14 19.01
N GLU A 48 3.96 2.85 18.66
CA GLU A 48 4.30 3.15 17.27
C GLU A 48 4.79 1.89 16.55
N PHE A 49 4.32 1.68 15.33
CA PHE A 49 4.74 0.55 14.52
C PHE A 49 5.37 0.98 13.21
N TRP A 50 6.15 0.06 12.64
CA TRP A 50 6.72 0.13 11.29
C TRP A 50 6.50 -1.20 10.59
N LEU A 51 5.83 -1.17 9.44
CA LEU A 51 5.52 -2.36 8.65
C LEU A 51 5.84 -2.13 7.18
N VAL A 52 6.25 -3.20 6.49
CA VAL A 52 6.34 -3.22 5.03
C VAL A 52 5.23 -4.13 4.51
N ARG A 53 4.34 -3.58 3.67
CA ARG A 53 3.23 -4.35 3.08
C ARG A 53 3.20 -4.19 1.55
N PRO A 54 2.82 -5.24 0.80
CA PRO A 54 2.50 -5.08 -0.60
C PRO A 54 1.21 -4.25 -0.73
N MET A 55 1.26 -3.21 -1.56
CA MET A 55 0.13 -2.32 -1.83
C MET A 55 0.10 -1.93 -3.30
N VAL A 56 -1.01 -1.40 -3.78
CA VAL A 56 -1.13 -0.78 -5.10
C VAL A 56 -1.28 0.72 -4.94
N PHE A 57 -0.45 1.50 -5.65
CA PHE A 57 -0.65 2.94 -5.74
C PHE A 57 -1.68 3.28 -6.81
N THR A 58 -2.55 4.25 -6.53
CA THR A 58 -3.51 4.78 -7.51
C THR A 58 -3.67 6.28 -7.35
N THR A 59 -3.77 7.00 -8.47
CA THR A 59 -4.00 8.45 -8.46
C THR A 59 -5.44 8.80 -8.07
N ARG A 60 -6.37 7.86 -8.25
CA ARG A 60 -7.79 8.02 -7.86
C ARG A 60 -8.37 6.68 -7.40
N HIS A 61 -8.88 6.64 -6.19
CA HIS A 61 -9.59 5.50 -5.61
C HIS A 61 -10.93 5.95 -5.05
N TRP A 62 -11.93 5.08 -5.12
CA TRP A 62 -13.22 5.27 -4.48
C TRP A 62 -13.40 4.14 -3.48
N SER A 63 -13.53 4.51 -2.21
CA SER A 63 -13.86 3.57 -1.14
C SER A 63 -15.32 3.11 -1.26
N GLU A 64 -15.68 2.01 -0.60
CA GLU A 64 -17.05 1.45 -0.67
C GLU A 64 -18.13 2.42 -0.16
N ASP A 65 -17.76 3.32 0.75
CA ASP A 65 -18.60 4.40 1.27
C ASP A 65 -18.79 5.56 0.26
N GLY A 66 -18.14 5.51 -0.89
CA GLY A 66 -18.14 6.56 -1.90
C GLY A 66 -17.15 7.69 -1.64
N THR A 67 -16.23 7.56 -0.68
CA THR A 67 -15.18 8.55 -0.45
C THR A 67 -14.12 8.50 -1.57
N GLU A 68 -13.84 9.64 -2.21
CA GLU A 68 -12.73 9.76 -3.18
C GLU A 68 -11.40 9.97 -2.44
N HIS A 69 -10.43 9.11 -2.72
CA HIS A 69 -9.04 9.27 -2.31
C HIS A 69 -8.16 9.55 -3.53
N ARG A 70 -7.21 10.47 -3.37
CA ARG A 70 -6.21 10.81 -4.40
C ARG A 70 -4.83 10.42 -3.93
N ASP A 71 -4.01 10.00 -4.90
CA ASP A 71 -2.60 9.67 -4.68
C ASP A 71 -2.39 8.76 -3.46
N CYS A 72 -3.12 7.64 -3.43
CA CYS A 72 -3.23 6.77 -2.28
C CYS A 72 -2.71 5.35 -2.55
N PHE A 73 -2.35 4.66 -1.48
CA PHE A 73 -1.93 3.27 -1.49
C PHE A 73 -3.05 2.40 -0.92
N VAL A 74 -3.42 1.34 -1.63
CA VAL A 74 -4.48 0.41 -1.22
C VAL A 74 -3.89 -0.98 -1.01
N ASP A 75 -4.12 -1.60 0.15
CA ASP A 75 -3.69 -2.97 0.42
C ASP A 75 -4.73 -4.01 -0.06
N SER A 76 -4.43 -5.29 0.13
CA SER A 76 -5.31 -6.40 -0.24
C SER A 76 -6.64 -6.41 0.52
N ASP A 77 -6.68 -5.78 1.69
CA ASP A 77 -7.83 -5.74 2.58
C ASP A 77 -8.71 -4.50 2.30
N GLY A 78 -8.33 -3.68 1.30
CA GLY A 78 -9.03 -2.45 0.92
C GLY A 78 -8.67 -1.25 1.79
N VAL A 79 -7.69 -1.35 2.69
CA VAL A 79 -7.32 -0.23 3.56
C VAL A 79 -6.51 0.79 2.77
N VAL A 80 -7.02 2.01 2.73
CA VAL A 80 -6.42 3.15 2.03
C VAL A 80 -5.46 3.89 2.97
N ARG A 81 -4.23 4.10 2.50
CA ARG A 81 -3.21 4.88 3.21
C ARG A 81 -2.67 5.99 2.32
N LEU A 82 -2.40 7.13 2.94
CA LEU A 82 -1.89 8.32 2.27
C LEU A 82 -0.37 8.46 2.49
N PRO A 83 0.34 9.15 1.59
CA PRO A 83 1.71 9.58 1.84
C PRO A 83 1.87 10.28 3.19
N TYR A 84 3.02 10.05 3.83
CA TYR A 84 3.40 10.69 5.09
C TYR A 84 3.32 12.22 5.01
N GLY A 85 2.76 12.84 6.05
CA GLY A 85 2.49 14.30 6.10
C GLY A 85 1.07 14.69 5.70
N LEU A 86 0.22 13.74 5.32
CA LEU A 86 -1.22 13.92 5.16
C LEU A 86 -1.99 13.40 6.39
N THR A 87 -3.27 13.78 6.49
CA THR A 87 -4.14 13.38 7.61
C THR A 87 -4.55 11.91 7.46
N SER A 88 -3.80 11.01 8.08
CA SER A 88 -4.14 9.59 8.21
C SER A 88 -3.49 9.01 9.46
N ASP A 89 -4.19 8.10 10.15
CA ASP A 89 -3.68 7.42 11.34
C ASP A 89 -2.52 6.47 11.01
N GLU A 90 -2.51 5.95 9.78
CA GLU A 90 -1.43 5.15 9.21
C GLU A 90 -0.97 5.73 7.88
N THR A 91 0.32 5.99 7.74
CA THR A 91 0.86 6.71 6.58
C THR A 91 2.00 5.96 5.92
N VAL A 92 2.11 6.12 4.59
CA VAL A 92 3.21 5.56 3.80
C VAL A 92 4.37 6.54 3.77
N THR A 93 5.50 6.15 4.33
CA THR A 93 6.71 6.98 4.35
C THR A 93 7.56 6.77 3.11
N HIS A 94 7.73 5.52 2.71
CA HIS A 94 8.56 5.15 1.57
C HIS A 94 7.89 4.03 0.79
N TRP A 95 8.26 3.89 -0.48
CA TRP A 95 7.87 2.77 -1.31
C TRP A 95 9.05 2.26 -2.13
N ALA A 96 8.91 1.03 -2.58
CA ALA A 96 9.86 0.35 -3.45
C ALA A 96 9.12 -0.43 -4.51
N GLU A 97 9.65 -0.46 -5.74
CA GLU A 97 9.17 -1.38 -6.77
C GLU A 97 9.34 -2.82 -6.29
N LEU A 98 8.34 -3.68 -6.56
CA LEU A 98 8.45 -5.08 -6.20
C LEU A 98 9.57 -5.76 -7.00
N PRO A 99 10.41 -6.58 -6.35
CA PRO A 99 11.47 -7.29 -7.04
C PRO A 99 10.90 -8.26 -8.07
N THR A 100 11.49 -8.28 -9.25
CA THR A 100 11.23 -9.31 -10.25
C THR A 100 12.01 -10.59 -9.93
N LEU A 101 11.59 -11.71 -10.52
CA LEU A 101 12.38 -12.94 -10.48
C LEU A 101 13.81 -12.65 -11.00
N PRO A 102 14.87 -13.25 -10.43
CA PRO A 102 16.23 -13.05 -10.89
C PRO A 102 16.36 -13.25 -12.41
N GLY A 103 16.84 -12.23 -13.12
CA GLY A 103 16.99 -12.23 -14.58
C GLY A 103 15.75 -11.79 -15.38
N GLY A 104 14.61 -11.52 -14.73
CA GLY A 104 13.39 -11.00 -15.35
C GLY A 104 13.22 -9.50 -15.17
N ARG A 105 12.57 -8.83 -16.12
CA ARG A 105 12.09 -7.43 -16.00
C ARG A 105 10.56 -7.34 -16.00
N THR A 106 9.88 -8.48 -16.01
CA THR A 106 8.45 -8.57 -16.22
C THR A 106 7.75 -8.87 -14.91
N HIS A 107 6.79 -8.04 -14.53
CA HIS A 107 5.78 -8.35 -13.52
C HIS A 107 4.59 -8.98 -14.24
N GLY A 108 4.11 -10.13 -13.77
CA GLY A 108 3.00 -10.84 -14.38
C GLY A 108 2.03 -11.35 -13.32
N VAL A 109 0.74 -11.05 -13.51
CA VAL A 109 -0.36 -11.66 -12.75
C VAL A 109 -0.92 -12.76 -13.63
N LEU A 110 -0.81 -14.02 -13.18
CA LEU A 110 -1.15 -15.21 -13.97
C LEU A 110 -2.27 -15.99 -13.29
N GLY A 111 -3.16 -16.59 -14.08
CA GLY A 111 -4.25 -17.43 -13.60
C GLY A 111 -5.49 -17.33 -14.48
N LYS A 112 -6.29 -18.39 -14.52
CA LYS A 112 -7.54 -18.45 -15.29
C LYS A 112 -8.55 -17.36 -14.89
N ASP A 113 -8.45 -16.89 -13.65
CA ASP A 113 -9.39 -15.93 -13.06
C ASP A 113 -8.93 -14.47 -13.22
N VAL A 114 -7.73 -14.24 -13.78
CA VAL A 114 -7.15 -12.89 -13.93
C VAL A 114 -7.95 -12.03 -14.90
N GLU A 115 -8.29 -12.57 -16.08
CA GLU A 115 -9.03 -11.81 -17.08
C GLU A 115 -10.48 -11.50 -16.65
N PRO A 116 -11.24 -12.44 -16.05
CA PRO A 116 -12.51 -12.10 -15.41
C PRO A 116 -12.39 -11.05 -14.29
N ALA A 117 -11.39 -11.17 -13.41
CA ALA A 117 -11.19 -10.23 -12.30
C ALA A 117 -10.86 -8.82 -12.79
N LEU A 118 -9.97 -8.69 -13.79
CA LEU A 118 -9.63 -7.40 -14.41
C LEU A 118 -10.85 -6.74 -15.06
N ARG A 119 -11.65 -7.51 -15.80
CA ARG A 119 -12.88 -7.00 -16.40
C ARG A 119 -13.86 -6.49 -15.36
N ASN A 120 -14.09 -7.25 -14.30
CA ASN A 120 -14.99 -6.84 -13.22
C ASN A 120 -14.50 -5.55 -12.54
N ALA A 121 -13.20 -5.47 -12.22
CA ALA A 121 -12.59 -4.29 -11.62
C ALA A 121 -12.73 -3.03 -12.50
N TRP A 122 -12.56 -3.16 -13.82
CA TRP A 122 -12.74 -2.03 -14.74
C TRP A 122 -14.21 -1.65 -14.96
N SER A 123 -15.12 -2.62 -14.88
CA SER A 123 -16.57 -2.40 -15.05
C SER A 123 -17.20 -1.73 -13.83
N ALA A 124 -16.62 -1.93 -12.64
CA ALA A 124 -17.06 -1.33 -11.38
C ALA A 124 -16.66 0.14 -11.21
N ARG A 125 -15.86 0.71 -12.13
CA ARG A 125 -15.46 2.11 -12.07
C ARG A 125 -16.67 3.00 -12.43
N PRO A 126 -17.08 3.96 -11.59
CA PRO A 126 -18.09 4.94 -11.99
C PRO A 126 -17.62 5.67 -13.25
N LEU A 127 -18.53 5.89 -14.20
CA LEU A 127 -18.27 6.76 -15.35
C LEU A 127 -17.92 8.19 -14.85
N PRO A 128 -17.02 8.90 -15.56
CA PRO A 128 -16.58 10.24 -15.17
C PRO A 128 -17.73 11.26 -15.12
#